data_AF-A0A925PNP5-F1
#
_entry.id   AF-A0A925PNP5-F1
#
_cell.length_a   1.000
_cell.length_b   1.000
_cell.length_c   1.000
_cell.angle_alpha   90.00
_cell.angle_beta   90.00
_cell.angle_gamma   90.00
#
_symmetry.space_group_name_H-M   'P 1'
#
loop_
_entity.id
_entity.type
_entity.pdbx_description
1 polymer ?
#
loop_
_entity_poly.entity_id
_entity_poly.type
_entity_poly.pdbx_seq_one_letter_code
_entity_poly.pdbx_strand_id
1 'polypeptide(L)'
;MAELFLDIRDRHIRAIASEGEIVRFQKAYPLKAAEAKVHNVQDRQSTAHAGLLEGELADILSRIRSDAGVSLDHAHLILPSAEVRFTTHVLPRMPQQEALKLLTRKTVAEPGGESPQINLAPMAIEQNNQTWLAEYVTTDTLKAYKKEFSASRLKLKTVTTALDATLHAVASIRESIFNAHAIFEVNTHSIEAYYISASCLLFHETLETNESSDFIDGLDAERNQKRRMYTILDLLYRINSQYLSSNPMNPLQKAWLCGTDASIPELVTALQDALGVETALLTSGQTDDQVTECRFTVLKGLQKAYHDGLLVNFMHPDLLRRFPLRKKSGMLVYIATALLAAFVVTTTEYRHSRLNKRAGDEKKALASQKSSQATSATYAKNLDLLRKLSGSQVMFYPIFRELAMNLPDGVYLDSFSYSSKDSRDTIDISATFKQSGDLGTQKTLTRLMEVMDRSPYLNNHREPSVISTTKELKKAMTVKFTCEVHPLDTAK
;
A
#
# COMPACT_ATOMS: atom_id res chain seq x y z
N MET A 1 -3.65 7.74 2.96
CA MET A 1 -2.32 7.85 2.33
C MET A 1 -2.53 8.69 1.10
N ALA A 2 -1.87 9.84 1.01
CA ALA A 2 -1.99 10.71 -0.16
C ALA A 2 -1.23 10.12 -1.35
N GLU A 3 -1.85 10.17 -2.52
CA GLU A 3 -1.27 9.75 -3.79
C GLU A 3 -0.95 10.97 -4.65
N LEU A 4 0.17 10.89 -5.37
CA LEU A 4 0.66 11.94 -6.25
C LEU A 4 0.42 11.52 -7.71
N PHE A 5 -0.33 12.30 -8.47
CA PHE A 5 -0.48 12.14 -9.91
C PHE A 5 0.37 13.19 -10.61
N LEU A 6 1.22 12.75 -11.54
CA LEU A 6 2.23 13.57 -12.20
C LEU A 6 2.12 13.44 -13.71
N ASP A 7 2.32 14.57 -14.37
CA ASP A 7 2.42 14.67 -15.81
C ASP A 7 3.69 15.43 -16.15
N ILE A 8 4.64 14.74 -16.76
CA ILE A 8 5.95 15.26 -17.14
C ILE A 8 5.94 15.39 -18.66
N ARG A 9 5.62 16.58 -19.17
CA ARG A 9 5.54 16.87 -20.61
C ARG A 9 6.10 18.25 -20.92
N ASP A 10 6.73 18.40 -22.07
CA ASP A 10 7.14 19.70 -22.61
C ASP A 10 8.01 20.54 -21.69
N ARG A 11 8.93 19.88 -20.97
CA ARG A 11 9.80 20.51 -19.94
C ARG A 11 9.03 21.09 -18.76
N HIS A 12 7.77 20.72 -18.59
CA HIS A 12 6.92 21.11 -17.47
C HIS A 12 6.51 19.87 -16.67
N ILE A 13 6.45 20.02 -15.36
CA ILE A 13 5.87 19.02 -14.47
C ILE A 13 4.59 19.62 -13.90
N ARG A 14 3.47 18.91 -14.09
CA ARG A 14 2.17 19.18 -13.47
C ARG A 14 1.88 18.09 -12.45
N ALA A 15 1.28 18.47 -11.32
CA ALA A 15 0.98 17.54 -10.24
C ALA A 15 -0.40 17.80 -9.62
N ILE A 16 -1.09 16.74 -9.20
CA ILE A 16 -2.28 16.81 -8.32
C ILE A 16 -2.16 15.75 -7.21
N ALA A 17 -2.63 16.07 -6.00
CA ALA A 17 -2.69 15.13 -4.88
C ALA A 17 -4.11 14.61 -4.66
N SER A 18 -4.25 13.36 -4.20
CA SER A 18 -5.54 12.67 -4.05
C SER A 18 -6.52 13.31 -3.05
N GLU A 19 -6.05 14.11 -2.09
CA GLU A 19 -6.87 14.74 -1.04
C GLU A 19 -7.43 16.12 -1.44
N GLY A 20 -7.44 16.45 -2.74
CA GLY A 20 -8.16 17.62 -3.27
C GLY A 20 -7.41 18.95 -3.16
N GLU A 21 -6.29 19.02 -2.44
CA GLU A 21 -5.36 20.14 -2.57
C GLU A 21 -4.57 19.98 -3.86
N ILE A 22 -4.92 20.81 -4.85
CA ILE A 22 -4.16 20.93 -6.09
C ILE A 22 -2.84 21.58 -5.72
N VAL A 23 -1.79 20.77 -5.57
CA VAL A 23 -0.41 21.25 -5.48
C VAL A 23 0.00 21.67 -6.89
N ARG A 24 -0.45 22.88 -7.27
CA ARG A 24 -0.28 23.47 -8.60
C ARG A 24 1.18 23.84 -8.80
N PHE A 25 2.00 22.86 -9.12
CA PHE A 25 3.36 23.11 -9.54
C PHE A 25 3.42 23.13 -11.07
N GLN A 26 4.01 24.19 -11.63
CA GLN A 26 4.36 24.31 -13.05
C GLN A 26 5.71 25.01 -13.12
N LYS A 27 6.73 24.36 -13.67
CA LYS A 27 8.06 24.94 -13.83
C LYS A 27 8.70 24.40 -15.11
N ALA A 28 9.33 25.29 -15.88
CA ALA A 28 10.14 24.98 -17.05
C ALA A 28 11.60 24.66 -16.64
N TYR A 29 12.25 23.69 -17.30
CA TYR A 29 13.67 23.36 -17.08
C TYR A 29 14.55 23.71 -18.29
N PRO A 30 15.76 24.27 -18.08
CA PRO A 30 16.70 24.59 -19.15
C PRO A 30 17.46 23.35 -19.65
N LEU A 31 17.63 23.21 -20.96
CA LEU A 31 18.53 22.22 -21.56
C LEU A 31 19.99 22.64 -21.34
N LYS A 32 20.83 21.77 -20.78
CA LYS A 32 22.26 21.80 -21.12
C LYS A 32 22.42 21.17 -22.50
N ALA A 33 22.75 21.99 -23.49
CA ALA A 33 23.03 21.54 -24.85
C ALA A 33 24.20 20.55 -24.84
N ALA A 34 23.91 19.26 -25.03
CA ALA A 34 24.91 18.28 -25.38
C ALA A 34 25.15 18.37 -26.89
N GLU A 35 26.13 19.17 -27.30
CA GLU A 35 26.65 19.13 -28.66
C GLU A 35 27.34 17.79 -28.90
N ALA A 36 26.68 16.88 -29.63
CA ALA A 36 27.31 15.68 -30.17
C ALA A 36 27.06 15.61 -31.69
N LYS A 37 28.09 16.01 -32.44
CA LYS A 37 28.23 15.71 -33.87
C LYS A 37 28.05 14.20 -34.15
N VAL A 38 27.62 13.89 -35.38
CA VAL A 38 27.74 12.61 -36.12
C VAL A 38 26.42 11.87 -36.40
N HIS A 39 26.36 11.41 -37.67
CA HIS A 39 25.28 10.87 -38.49
C HIS A 39 24.61 9.58 -38.00
N ASN A 40 23.27 9.60 -37.94
CA ASN A 40 22.30 8.65 -38.52
C ASN A 40 20.95 8.84 -37.80
N VAL A 41 19.87 8.98 -38.58
CA VAL A 41 18.58 9.55 -38.15
C VAL A 41 17.56 8.49 -37.68
N GLN A 42 17.87 7.19 -37.73
CA GLN A 42 16.87 6.14 -37.43
C GLN A 42 16.90 5.53 -36.02
N ASP A 43 17.93 5.76 -35.21
CA ASP A 43 18.07 5.12 -33.87
C ASP A 43 17.95 6.09 -32.66
N ARG A 44 17.64 7.38 -32.89
CA ARG A 44 17.83 8.43 -31.85
C ARG A 44 16.64 8.78 -30.95
N GLN A 45 15.45 8.19 -31.10
CA GLN A 45 14.29 8.64 -30.32
C GLN A 45 14.16 8.04 -28.91
N SER A 46 14.96 7.03 -28.55
CA SER A 46 14.72 6.24 -27.33
C SER A 46 15.55 6.60 -26.09
N THR A 47 16.59 7.44 -26.19
CA THR A 47 17.58 7.61 -25.10
C THR A 47 17.87 9.05 -24.71
N ALA A 48 17.33 10.04 -25.44
CA ALA A 48 17.73 11.43 -25.28
C ALA A 48 17.15 12.10 -24.00
N HIS A 49 15.95 11.75 -23.55
CA HIS A 49 15.31 12.43 -22.42
C HIS A 49 15.60 11.82 -21.05
N ALA A 50 15.78 10.49 -20.97
CA ALA A 50 16.14 9.81 -19.71
C ALA A 50 17.51 10.24 -19.12
N GLY A 51 18.41 10.83 -19.92
CA GLY A 51 19.69 11.37 -19.46
C GLY A 51 19.64 12.84 -19.02
N LEU A 52 18.54 13.56 -19.29
CA LEU A 52 18.40 15.00 -19.05
C LEU A 52 17.72 15.35 -17.71
N LEU A 53 17.14 14.36 -17.01
CA LEU A 53 16.38 14.54 -15.76
C LEU A 53 17.13 14.12 -14.49
N GLU A 54 18.33 13.53 -14.61
CA GLU A 54 19.10 13.04 -13.45
C GLU A 54 19.51 14.21 -12.53
N GLY A 55 18.81 14.35 -11.41
CA GLY A 55 19.03 15.38 -10.39
C GLY A 55 17.93 16.44 -10.34
N GLU A 56 17.47 16.92 -11.49
CA GLU A 56 16.42 17.95 -11.54
C GLU A 56 15.06 17.37 -11.12
N LEU A 57 14.70 16.16 -11.57
CA LEU A 57 13.42 15.53 -11.17
C LEU A 57 13.31 15.37 -9.65
N ALA A 58 14.40 15.01 -8.98
CA ALA A 58 14.41 14.82 -7.53
C ALA A 58 14.16 16.12 -6.76
N ASP A 59 14.76 17.23 -7.19
CA ASP A 59 14.55 18.54 -6.58
C ASP A 59 13.09 18.99 -6.72
N ILE A 60 12.46 18.69 -7.86
CA ILE A 60 11.08 19.06 -8.14
C ILE A 60 10.12 18.24 -7.30
N LEU A 61 10.33 16.93 -7.24
CA LEU A 61 9.55 16.03 -6.40
C LEU A 61 9.68 16.42 -4.92
N SER A 62 10.86 16.87 -4.49
CA SER A 62 11.05 17.40 -3.13
C SER A 62 10.27 18.69 -2.90
N ARG A 63 10.21 19.61 -3.87
CA ARG A 63 9.41 20.84 -3.78
C ARG A 63 7.91 20.53 -3.75
N ILE A 64 7.42 19.70 -4.67
CA ILE A 64 6.02 19.25 -4.68
C ILE A 64 5.64 18.65 -3.33
N ARG A 65 6.51 17.83 -2.73
CA ARG A 65 6.26 17.25 -1.41
C ARG A 65 6.22 18.31 -0.30
N SER A 66 7.06 19.35 -0.38
CA SER A 66 7.04 20.47 0.56
C SER A 66 5.77 21.30 0.42
N ASP A 67 5.38 21.61 -0.81
CA ASP A 67 4.21 22.45 -1.13
C ASP A 67 2.89 21.71 -0.84
N ALA A 68 2.89 20.38 -0.94
CA ALA A 68 1.72 19.55 -0.67
C ALA A 68 1.28 19.50 0.79
N GLY A 69 2.17 19.82 1.74
CA GLY A 69 1.87 19.70 3.17
C GLY A 69 1.59 18.28 3.68
N VAL A 70 1.55 17.27 2.82
CA VAL A 70 1.24 15.86 3.13
C VAL A 70 2.37 14.90 2.74
N SER A 71 2.45 13.75 3.43
CA SER A 71 3.41 12.71 3.05
C SER A 71 2.91 11.97 1.81
N LEU A 72 3.60 12.21 0.70
CA LEU A 72 3.41 11.50 -0.55
C LEU A 72 4.35 10.28 -0.56
N ASP A 73 3.76 9.08 -0.58
CA ASP A 73 4.53 7.82 -0.61
C ASP A 73 4.50 7.15 -1.99
N HIS A 74 3.50 7.51 -2.81
CA HIS A 74 3.21 6.86 -4.08
C HIS A 74 2.98 7.89 -5.19
N ALA A 75 3.45 7.55 -6.38
CA ALA A 75 3.31 8.37 -7.57
C ALA A 75 2.71 7.58 -8.75
N HIS A 76 1.91 8.28 -9.55
CA HIS A 76 1.32 7.84 -10.81
C HIS A 76 1.79 8.80 -11.90
N LEU A 77 2.37 8.29 -12.99
CA LEU A 77 3.04 9.12 -13.99
C LEU A 77 2.36 9.01 -15.36
N ILE A 78 2.13 10.15 -16.00
CA ILE A 78 1.90 10.28 -17.44
C ILE A 78 3.26 10.51 -18.11
N LEU A 79 3.60 9.63 -19.06
CA LEU A 79 4.85 9.75 -19.80
C LEU A 79 4.82 10.91 -20.81
N PRO A 80 5.98 11.52 -21.08
CA PRO A 80 6.10 12.42 -22.21
C PRO A 80 5.81 11.72 -23.54
N SER A 81 5.14 12.39 -24.46
CA SER A 81 4.76 11.82 -25.75
C SER A 81 5.97 11.46 -26.63
N ALA A 82 7.11 12.14 -26.44
CA ALA A 82 8.38 11.78 -27.06
C ALA A 82 8.92 10.39 -26.63
N GLU A 83 8.50 9.88 -25.47
CA GLU A 83 8.88 8.56 -24.93
C GLU A 83 7.89 7.45 -25.35
N VAL A 84 6.83 7.81 -26.08
CA VAL A 84 5.78 6.89 -26.52
C VAL A 84 5.79 6.84 -28.04
N ARG A 85 6.07 5.67 -28.60
CA ARG A 85 5.95 5.47 -30.05
C ARG A 85 4.53 5.03 -30.38
N PHE A 86 3.87 5.76 -31.26
CA PHE A 86 2.55 5.42 -31.80
C PHE A 86 2.69 4.72 -33.15
N THR A 87 1.92 3.66 -33.38
CA THR A 87 1.86 2.99 -34.69
C THR A 87 0.47 2.41 -34.94
N THR A 88 -0.07 2.64 -36.13
CA THR A 88 -1.38 2.12 -36.52
C THR A 88 -1.25 0.73 -37.14
N HIS A 89 -2.08 -0.21 -36.70
CA HIS A 89 -2.14 -1.57 -37.23
C HIS A 89 -3.55 -1.91 -37.69
N VAL A 90 -3.68 -2.44 -38.90
CA VAL A 90 -4.94 -3.00 -39.40
C VAL A 90 -4.89 -4.51 -39.20
N LEU A 91 -5.80 -5.03 -38.38
CA LEU A 91 -5.90 -6.46 -38.06
C LEU A 91 -7.31 -6.96 -38.37
N PRO A 92 -7.50 -8.28 -38.60
CA PRO A 92 -8.85 -8.85 -38.62
C PRO A 92 -9.57 -8.51 -37.32
N ARG A 93 -10.89 -8.27 -37.39
CA ARG A 93 -11.69 -7.93 -36.20
C ARG A 93 -11.57 -9.03 -35.14
N MET A 94 -11.05 -8.67 -33.97
CA MET A 94 -10.81 -9.60 -32.85
C MET A 94 -10.80 -8.84 -31.52
N PRO A 95 -10.96 -9.53 -30.37
CA PRO A 95 -10.84 -8.90 -29.06
C PRO A 95 -9.47 -8.24 -28.87
N GLN A 96 -9.44 -7.08 -28.20
CA GLN A 96 -8.22 -6.30 -27.94
C GLN A 96 -7.07 -7.13 -27.34
N GLN A 97 -7.39 -8.06 -26.43
CA GLN A 97 -6.39 -8.93 -25.80
C GLN A 97 -5.72 -9.89 -26.80
N GLU A 98 -6.46 -10.35 -27.83
CA GLU A 98 -5.91 -11.20 -28.88
C GLU A 98 -5.05 -10.40 -29.86
N ALA A 99 -5.53 -9.20 -30.24
CA ALA A 99 -4.76 -8.26 -31.05
C ALA A 99 -3.43 -7.90 -30.35
N LEU A 100 -3.46 -7.63 -29.05
CA LEU A 100 -2.28 -7.33 -28.24
C LEU A 100 -1.29 -8.51 -28.22
N LYS A 101 -1.77 -9.74 -28.02
CA LYS A 101 -0.92 -10.95 -28.06
C LYS A 101 -0.28 -11.13 -29.43
N LEU A 102 -1.03 -10.90 -30.51
CA LEU A 102 -0.55 -11.02 -31.88
C LEU A 102 0.55 -9.99 -32.17
N LEU A 103 0.32 -8.72 -31.82
CA LEU A 103 1.30 -7.65 -32.02
C LEU A 103 2.54 -7.86 -31.16
N THR A 104 2.37 -8.25 -29.89
CA THR A 104 3.50 -8.58 -29.01
C THR A 104 4.37 -9.69 -29.62
N ARG A 105 3.77 -10.77 -30.14
CA ARG A 105 4.53 -11.85 -30.79
C ARG A 105 5.30 -11.38 -32.03
N LYS A 106 4.70 -10.50 -32.84
CA LYS A 106 5.37 -9.93 -34.01
C LYS A 106 6.56 -9.06 -33.62
N THR A 107 6.39 -8.19 -32.62
CA THR A 107 7.45 -7.28 -32.15
C THR A 107 8.60 -8.03 -31.46
N VAL A 108 8.32 -9.14 -30.76
CA VAL A 108 9.36 -9.97 -30.11
C VAL A 108 10.18 -10.79 -31.11
N ALA A 109 9.63 -11.09 -32.29
CA ALA A 109 10.31 -11.87 -33.31
C ALA A 109 11.38 -11.07 -34.09
N GLU A 110 11.44 -9.75 -33.92
CA GLU A 110 12.48 -8.91 -34.52
C GLU A 110 13.81 -9.07 -33.73
N PRO A 111 14.91 -9.52 -34.38
CA PRO A 111 16.15 -9.81 -33.69
C PRO A 111 16.84 -8.52 -33.20
N GLY A 112 17.08 -8.43 -31.88
CA GLY A 112 18.01 -7.46 -31.29
C GLY A 112 17.48 -6.49 -30.22
N GLY A 113 16.19 -6.52 -29.87
CA GLY A 113 15.60 -5.56 -28.91
C GLY A 113 15.01 -6.18 -27.64
N GLU A 114 15.07 -5.46 -26.51
CA GLU A 114 14.16 -5.71 -25.37
C GLU A 114 12.71 -5.53 -25.82
N SER A 115 11.80 -6.41 -25.38
CA SER A 115 10.39 -6.31 -25.77
C SER A 115 9.75 -5.06 -25.17
N PRO A 116 9.20 -4.14 -26.00
CA PRO A 116 8.51 -2.96 -25.48
C PRO A 116 7.19 -3.36 -24.80
N GLN A 117 6.73 -2.54 -23.87
CA GLN A 117 5.37 -2.64 -23.33
C GLN A 117 4.42 -2.01 -24.34
N ILE A 118 3.31 -2.71 -24.62
CA ILE A 118 2.36 -2.34 -25.68
C ILE A 118 0.97 -2.16 -25.07
N ASN A 119 0.30 -1.07 -25.41
CA ASN A 119 -1.13 -0.89 -25.23
C ASN A 119 -1.82 -0.65 -26.58
N LEU A 120 -3.11 -0.96 -26.69
CA LEU A 120 -3.89 -0.77 -27.91
C LEU A 120 -5.13 0.06 -27.64
N ALA A 121 -5.33 1.13 -28.40
CA ALA A 121 -6.60 1.85 -28.46
C ALA A 121 -7.36 1.45 -29.75
N PRO A 122 -8.65 1.04 -29.65
CA PRO A 122 -9.44 0.71 -30.83
C PRO A 122 -9.73 1.97 -31.65
N MET A 123 -9.46 1.89 -32.95
CA MET A 123 -9.81 2.93 -33.92
C MET A 123 -11.00 2.54 -34.80
N ALA A 124 -11.11 3.11 -36.00
CA ALA A 124 -12.13 2.82 -36.99
C ALA A 124 -12.35 1.31 -37.20
N ILE A 125 -13.63 0.93 -37.28
CA ILE A 125 -14.07 -0.44 -37.54
C ILE A 125 -14.54 -0.51 -38.99
N GLU A 126 -13.90 -1.37 -39.78
CA GLU A 126 -14.36 -1.76 -41.10
C GLU A 126 -15.03 -3.13 -41.03
N GLN A 127 -15.75 -3.56 -42.08
CA GLN A 127 -16.59 -4.76 -42.03
C GLN A 127 -15.89 -6.00 -41.45
N ASN A 128 -14.66 -6.29 -41.89
CA ASN A 128 -13.88 -7.45 -41.46
C ASN A 128 -12.59 -7.09 -40.71
N ASN A 129 -12.20 -5.83 -40.70
CA ASN A 129 -10.94 -5.35 -40.14
C ASN A 129 -11.19 -4.33 -39.03
N GLN A 130 -10.28 -4.29 -38.06
CA GLN A 130 -10.24 -3.27 -37.04
C GLN A 130 -8.88 -2.61 -37.05
N THR A 131 -8.89 -1.28 -37.13
CA THR A 131 -7.69 -0.47 -36.98
C THR A 131 -7.42 -0.28 -35.48
N TRP A 132 -6.16 -0.44 -35.09
CA TRP A 132 -5.68 -0.28 -33.73
C TRP A 132 -4.57 0.76 -33.71
N LEU A 133 -4.64 1.71 -32.78
CA LEU A 133 -3.50 2.55 -32.44
C LEU A 133 -2.70 1.84 -31.35
N ALA A 134 -1.47 1.44 -31.66
CA ALA A 134 -0.59 0.82 -30.71
C ALA A 134 0.36 1.85 -30.09
N GLU A 135 0.45 1.82 -28.76
CA GLU A 135 1.35 2.63 -27.94
C GLU A 135 2.50 1.75 -27.46
N TYR A 136 3.73 2.10 -27.82
CA TYR A 136 4.93 1.37 -27.44
C TYR A 136 5.76 2.20 -26.48
N VAL A 137 6.08 1.62 -25.33
CA VAL A 137 7.02 2.20 -24.36
C VAL A 137 8.17 1.23 -24.15
N THR A 138 9.40 1.73 -24.22
CA THR A 138 10.57 0.87 -24.02
C THR A 138 10.72 0.49 -22.55
N THR A 139 11.24 -0.72 -22.33
CA THR A 139 11.50 -1.21 -20.98
C THR A 139 12.58 -0.37 -20.27
N ASP A 140 13.53 0.19 -21.01
CA ASP A 140 14.59 1.04 -20.45
C ASP A 140 14.06 2.39 -19.98
N THR A 141 13.15 3.04 -20.73
CA THR A 141 12.44 4.24 -20.28
C THR A 141 11.74 3.99 -18.94
N LEU A 142 11.02 2.87 -18.81
CA LEU A 142 10.31 2.52 -17.57
C LEU A 142 11.27 2.28 -16.39
N LYS A 143 12.40 1.59 -16.64
CA LYS A 143 13.45 1.38 -15.61
C LYS A 143 14.06 2.71 -15.16
N ALA A 144 14.29 3.65 -16.09
CA ALA A 144 14.86 4.96 -15.80
C ALA A 144 13.96 5.76 -14.84
N TYR A 145 12.69 5.97 -15.20
CA TYR A 145 11.74 6.66 -14.32
C TYR A 145 11.59 5.95 -12.97
N LYS A 146 11.52 4.61 -12.95
CA LYS A 146 11.47 3.86 -11.68
C LYS A 146 12.68 4.16 -10.78
N LYS A 147 13.89 4.25 -11.34
CA LYS A 147 15.13 4.57 -10.63
C LYS A 147 15.06 6.00 -10.06
N GLU A 148 14.65 6.98 -10.85
CA GLU A 148 14.57 8.38 -10.44
C GLU A 148 13.55 8.63 -9.32
N PHE A 149 12.35 8.07 -9.44
CA PHE A 149 11.33 8.15 -8.40
C PHE A 149 11.80 7.47 -7.10
N SER A 150 12.47 6.31 -7.22
CA SER A 150 13.03 5.61 -6.06
C SER A 150 14.12 6.42 -5.36
N ALA A 151 14.96 7.14 -6.12
CA ALA A 151 15.98 8.04 -5.55
C ALA A 151 15.34 9.18 -4.72
N SER A 152 14.15 9.61 -5.12
CA SER A 152 13.34 10.62 -4.43
C SER A 152 12.47 10.07 -3.29
N ARG A 153 12.66 8.78 -2.93
CA ARG A 153 11.85 8.05 -1.93
C ARG A 153 10.36 8.00 -2.26
N LEU A 154 9.99 8.13 -3.53
CA LEU A 154 8.62 7.99 -4.02
C LEU A 154 8.48 6.66 -4.77
N LYS A 155 7.44 5.89 -4.45
CA LYS A 155 7.18 4.63 -5.15
C LYS A 155 6.30 4.90 -6.37
N LEU A 156 6.88 4.78 -7.56
CA LEU A 156 6.14 4.82 -8.82
C LEU A 156 5.25 3.56 -8.93
N LYS A 157 3.93 3.73 -8.77
CA LYS A 157 2.92 2.66 -8.81
C LYS A 157 2.50 2.36 -10.24
N THR A 158 2.19 3.40 -11.00
CA THR A 158 1.68 3.27 -12.36
C THR A 158 2.35 4.24 -13.31
N VAL A 159 2.50 3.81 -14.55
CA VAL A 159 2.94 4.64 -15.66
C VAL A 159 1.94 4.45 -16.78
N THR A 160 1.38 5.55 -17.30
CA THR A 160 0.43 5.59 -18.41
C THR A 160 0.86 6.64 -19.44
N THR A 161 0.05 6.83 -20.48
CA THR A 161 0.23 7.83 -21.54
C THR A 161 -0.84 8.93 -21.44
N ALA A 162 -0.59 10.03 -22.13
CA ALA A 162 -1.55 11.13 -22.23
C ALA A 162 -2.84 10.72 -22.96
N LEU A 163 -2.74 9.84 -23.97
CA LEU A 163 -3.88 9.31 -24.71
C LEU A 163 -4.86 8.61 -23.77
N ASP A 164 -4.39 7.62 -23.00
CA ASP A 164 -5.24 6.85 -22.08
C ASP A 164 -5.91 7.76 -21.04
N ALA A 165 -5.12 8.62 -20.40
CA ALA A 165 -5.62 9.57 -19.42
C ALA A 165 -6.66 10.55 -20.01
N THR A 166 -6.43 11.05 -21.23
CA THR A 166 -7.36 11.95 -21.93
C THR A 166 -8.66 11.25 -22.28
N LEU A 167 -8.60 10.01 -22.80
CA LEU A 167 -9.78 9.22 -23.12
C LEU A 167 -10.67 8.97 -21.89
N HIS A 168 -10.05 8.77 -20.72
CA HIS A 168 -10.77 8.65 -19.46
C HIS A 168 -11.37 9.98 -18.97
N ALA A 169 -10.69 11.11 -19.19
CA ALA A 169 -11.21 12.44 -18.86
C ALA A 169 -12.51 12.74 -19.62
N VAL A 170 -12.60 12.29 -20.88
CA VAL A 170 -13.76 12.53 -21.78
C VAL A 170 -14.77 11.39 -21.79
N ALA A 171 -14.60 10.37 -20.96
CA ALA A 171 -15.49 9.21 -20.97
C ALA A 171 -16.97 9.56 -20.76
N SER A 172 -17.28 10.58 -19.95
CA SER A 172 -18.66 11.01 -19.68
C SER A 172 -19.33 11.75 -20.83
N ILE A 173 -18.55 12.35 -21.74
CA ILE A 173 -19.11 13.07 -22.90
C ILE A 173 -19.22 12.16 -24.14
N ARG A 174 -18.53 11.01 -24.16
CA ARG A 174 -18.48 10.09 -25.31
C ARG A 174 -19.87 9.63 -25.77
N GLU A 175 -20.76 9.28 -24.86
CA GLU A 175 -22.09 8.76 -25.20
C GLU A 175 -22.97 9.78 -25.92
N SER A 176 -22.66 11.08 -25.79
CA SER A 176 -23.39 12.17 -26.44
C SER A 176 -22.86 12.54 -27.84
N ILE A 177 -21.82 11.84 -28.32
CA ILE A 177 -21.17 12.12 -29.61
C ILE A 177 -21.93 11.43 -30.73
N PHE A 178 -22.54 12.22 -31.62
CA PHE A 178 -23.23 11.68 -32.81
C PHE A 178 -22.27 11.44 -33.98
N ASN A 179 -21.36 12.40 -34.23
CA ASN A 179 -20.33 12.29 -35.28
C ASN A 179 -18.94 12.15 -34.65
N ALA A 180 -18.16 13.23 -34.64
CA ALA A 180 -16.83 13.29 -34.05
C ALA A 180 -16.68 14.51 -33.15
N HIS A 181 -16.03 14.35 -32.00
CA HIS A 181 -15.51 15.45 -31.21
C HIS A 181 -13.98 15.45 -31.31
N ALA A 182 -13.38 16.63 -31.41
CA ALA A 182 -11.93 16.81 -31.32
C ALA A 182 -11.57 17.24 -29.90
N ILE A 183 -10.48 16.69 -29.36
CA ILE A 183 -9.86 17.13 -28.13
C ILE A 183 -8.44 17.57 -28.50
N PHE A 184 -8.18 18.84 -28.30
CA PHE A 184 -6.89 19.46 -28.54
C PHE A 184 -6.25 19.76 -27.19
N GLU A 185 -5.26 18.95 -26.81
CA GLU A 185 -4.38 19.29 -25.72
C GLU A 185 -3.25 20.18 -26.24
N VAL A 186 -3.34 21.46 -25.92
CA VAL A 186 -2.38 22.48 -26.35
C VAL A 186 -1.46 22.79 -25.18
N ASN A 187 -0.20 22.40 -25.32
CA ASN A 187 0.85 22.66 -24.36
C ASN A 187 1.93 23.58 -24.96
N THR A 188 2.81 24.10 -24.12
CA THR A 188 3.83 25.07 -24.54
C THR A 188 4.75 24.57 -25.64
N HIS A 189 5.04 23.27 -25.72
CA HIS A 189 5.96 22.71 -26.74
C HIS A 189 5.34 21.59 -27.58
N SER A 190 4.09 21.20 -27.32
CA SER A 190 3.41 20.17 -28.09
C SER A 190 1.91 20.44 -28.21
N ILE A 191 1.32 19.92 -29.29
CA ILE A 191 -0.12 19.83 -29.48
C ILE A 191 -0.45 18.37 -29.73
N GLU A 192 -1.34 17.82 -28.91
CA GLU A 192 -1.91 16.49 -29.12
C GLU A 192 -3.37 16.63 -29.52
N ALA A 193 -3.74 16.00 -30.64
CA ALA A 193 -5.08 16.04 -31.18
C ALA A 193 -5.69 14.65 -31.20
N TYR A 194 -6.86 14.52 -30.57
CA TYR A 194 -7.63 13.28 -30.51
C TYR A 194 -9.01 13.51 -31.09
N TYR A 195 -9.36 12.80 -32.16
CA TYR A 195 -10.73 12.78 -32.68
C TYR A 195 -11.40 11.51 -32.22
N ILE A 196 -12.55 11.65 -31.57
CA ILE A 196 -13.26 10.53 -30.96
C ILE A 196 -14.70 10.49 -31.45
N SER A 197 -15.24 9.28 -31.55
CA SER A 197 -16.67 9.01 -31.66
C SER A 197 -17.21 8.47 -30.33
N ALA A 198 -18.49 8.11 -30.28
CA ALA A 198 -19.07 7.43 -29.14
C ALA A 198 -18.38 6.08 -28.81
N SER A 199 -17.79 5.41 -29.81
CA SER A 199 -17.29 4.04 -29.65
C SER A 199 -15.78 3.89 -29.79
N CYS A 200 -15.09 4.77 -30.54
CA CYS A 200 -13.68 4.58 -30.85
C CYS A 200 -12.91 5.88 -31.06
N LEU A 201 -11.59 5.76 -31.16
CA LEU A 201 -10.70 6.82 -31.61
C LEU A 201 -10.73 6.87 -33.15
N LEU A 202 -11.03 8.02 -33.73
CA LEU A 202 -11.08 8.20 -35.18
C LEU A 202 -9.73 8.63 -35.75
N PHE A 203 -9.02 9.49 -35.03
CA PHE A 203 -7.74 10.04 -35.47
C PHE A 203 -6.91 10.49 -34.27
N HIS A 204 -5.58 10.39 -34.41
CA HIS A 204 -4.62 10.85 -33.43
C HIS A 204 -3.42 11.47 -34.13
N GLU A 205 -2.98 12.62 -33.65
CA GLU A 205 -1.77 13.27 -34.10
C GLU A 205 -1.09 14.03 -32.96
N THR A 206 0.23 13.98 -32.93
CA THR A 206 1.07 14.71 -31.99
C THR A 206 2.02 15.58 -32.79
N LEU A 207 2.02 16.89 -32.54
CA LEU A 207 2.91 17.86 -33.19
C LEU A 207 3.76 18.56 -32.14
N GLU A 208 5.06 18.63 -32.38
CA GLU A 208 5.97 19.48 -31.59
C GLU A 208 5.91 20.92 -32.10
N THR A 209 5.69 21.88 -31.20
CA THR A 209 5.74 23.31 -31.53
C THR A 209 7.15 23.84 -31.30
N ASN A 210 7.94 23.92 -32.37
CA ASN A 210 9.28 24.52 -32.33
C ASN A 210 9.17 26.05 -32.37
N GLU A 211 8.89 26.68 -31.23
CA GLU A 211 9.17 28.11 -31.10
C GLU A 211 10.64 28.28 -30.71
N SER A 212 11.42 28.90 -31.60
CA SER A 212 12.78 29.32 -31.27
C SER A 212 12.70 30.29 -30.10
N SER A 213 13.54 30.04 -29.09
CA SER A 213 13.65 30.83 -27.87
C SER A 213 14.30 32.20 -28.11
N ASP A 214 13.94 32.88 -29.19
CA ASP A 214 14.34 34.26 -29.46
C ASP A 214 13.39 35.20 -28.70
N PHE A 215 13.34 35.02 -27.39
CA PHE A 215 12.64 35.90 -26.46
C PHE A 215 13.52 37.15 -26.28
N ILE A 216 13.26 38.18 -27.07
CA ILE A 216 13.84 39.51 -26.83
C ILE A 216 13.03 40.15 -25.70
N ASP A 217 13.72 40.43 -24.58
CA ASP A 217 13.14 40.97 -23.35
C ASP A 217 12.29 42.24 -23.55
N GLY A 218 11.12 42.25 -22.92
CA GLY A 218 10.53 43.45 -22.31
C GLY A 218 9.50 44.27 -23.10
N LEU A 219 9.39 44.15 -24.42
CA LEU A 219 8.54 45.07 -25.22
C LEU A 219 7.42 44.45 -26.07
N ASP A 220 7.29 43.12 -26.15
CA ASP A 220 6.34 42.50 -27.11
C ASP A 220 5.56 41.29 -26.54
N ALA A 221 5.21 41.30 -25.24
CA ALA A 221 4.46 40.19 -24.62
C ALA A 221 3.11 39.92 -25.33
N GLU A 222 2.37 40.98 -25.67
CA GLU A 222 1.09 40.87 -26.38
C GLU A 222 1.29 40.34 -27.81
N ARG A 223 2.31 40.81 -28.52
CA ARG A 223 2.62 40.35 -29.88
C ARG A 223 3.09 38.90 -29.89
N ASN A 224 3.87 38.49 -28.90
CA ASN A 224 4.32 37.11 -28.74
C ASN A 224 3.15 36.19 -28.42
N GLN A 225 2.23 36.61 -27.56
CA GLN A 225 1.00 35.86 -27.29
C GLN A 225 0.13 35.73 -28.54
N LYS A 226 -0.06 36.81 -29.30
CA LYS A 226 -0.79 36.78 -30.59
C LYS A 226 -0.11 35.85 -31.59
N ARG A 227 1.22 35.93 -31.73
CA ARG A 227 2.00 35.03 -32.59
C ARG A 227 1.79 33.57 -32.19
N ARG A 228 1.91 33.26 -30.89
CA ARG A 228 1.67 31.92 -30.34
C ARG A 228 0.26 31.43 -30.66
N MET A 229 -0.75 32.26 -30.43
CA MET A 229 -2.15 31.96 -30.74
C MET A 229 -2.34 31.62 -32.23
N TYR A 230 -1.80 32.44 -33.15
CA TYR A 230 -1.90 32.17 -34.58
C TYR A 230 -1.15 30.90 -35.00
N THR A 231 0.02 30.62 -34.40
CA THR A 231 0.74 29.35 -34.63
C THR A 231 -0.12 28.15 -34.22
N ILE A 232 -0.74 28.21 -33.03
CA ILE A 232 -1.65 27.15 -32.56
C ILE A 232 -2.83 26.99 -33.52
N LEU A 233 -3.48 28.09 -33.91
CA LEU A 233 -4.62 28.06 -34.84
C LEU A 233 -4.27 27.44 -36.20
N ASP A 234 -3.13 27.82 -36.79
CA ASP A 234 -2.67 27.25 -38.06
C ASP A 234 -2.40 25.74 -37.94
N LEU A 235 -1.74 25.30 -36.87
CA LEU A 235 -1.48 23.87 -36.63
C LEU A 235 -2.77 23.08 -36.45
N LEU A 236 -3.70 23.58 -35.62
CA LEU A 236 -4.99 22.92 -35.38
C LEU A 236 -5.85 22.88 -36.65
N TYR A 237 -5.83 23.95 -37.46
CA TYR A 237 -6.53 23.97 -38.74
C TYR A 237 -5.97 22.94 -39.73
N ARG A 238 -4.65 22.78 -39.80
CA ARG A 238 -3.99 21.76 -40.64
C ARG A 238 -4.36 20.34 -40.21
N ILE A 239 -4.26 20.06 -38.91
CA ILE A 239 -4.69 18.77 -38.33
C ILE A 239 -6.15 18.50 -38.70
N ASN A 240 -7.03 19.50 -38.53
CA ASN A 240 -8.43 19.33 -38.84
C ASN A 240 -8.70 19.09 -40.33
N SER A 241 -7.97 19.78 -41.20
CA SER A 241 -8.07 19.58 -42.66
C SER A 241 -7.64 18.16 -43.06
N GLN A 242 -6.58 17.63 -42.44
CA GLN A 242 -6.13 16.25 -42.63
C GLN A 242 -7.15 15.24 -42.11
N TYR A 243 -7.74 15.50 -40.94
CA TYR A 243 -8.80 14.68 -40.37
C TYR A 243 -10.01 14.59 -41.31
N LEU A 244 -10.55 15.73 -41.75
CA LEU A 244 -11.74 15.78 -42.60
C LEU A 244 -11.51 15.11 -43.96
N SER A 245 -10.31 15.23 -44.51
CA SER A 245 -9.92 14.54 -45.75
C SER A 245 -9.87 13.02 -45.59
N SER A 246 -9.44 12.54 -44.42
CA SER A 246 -9.30 11.12 -44.13
C SER A 246 -10.59 10.46 -43.61
N ASN A 247 -11.49 11.26 -43.02
CA ASN A 247 -12.71 10.78 -42.36
C ASN A 247 -13.96 11.58 -42.80
N PRO A 248 -14.28 11.63 -44.12
CA PRO A 248 -15.37 12.46 -44.64
C PRO A 248 -16.75 12.05 -44.09
N MET A 249 -16.91 10.80 -43.66
CA MET A 249 -18.16 10.25 -43.13
C MET A 249 -18.42 10.62 -41.67
N ASN A 250 -17.41 11.15 -40.94
CA ASN A 250 -17.52 11.52 -39.53
C ASN A 250 -17.11 12.99 -39.35
N PRO A 251 -17.90 13.97 -39.82
CA PRO A 251 -17.53 15.37 -39.73
C PRO A 251 -17.37 15.81 -38.27
N LEU A 252 -16.47 16.76 -38.04
CA LEU A 252 -16.27 17.36 -36.72
C LEU A 252 -17.55 18.08 -36.27
N GLN A 253 -18.05 17.72 -35.09
CA GLN A 253 -19.23 18.33 -34.48
C GLN A 253 -18.84 19.41 -33.45
N LYS A 254 -17.80 19.14 -32.65
CA LYS A 254 -17.40 19.99 -31.53
C LYS A 254 -15.90 19.83 -31.25
N ALA A 255 -15.25 20.91 -30.86
CA ALA A 255 -13.86 20.92 -30.43
C ALA A 255 -13.75 21.25 -28.93
N TRP A 256 -12.85 20.54 -28.26
CA TRP A 256 -12.54 20.71 -26.85
C TRP A 256 -11.08 21.12 -26.69
N LEU A 257 -10.82 22.17 -25.92
CA LEU A 257 -9.47 22.67 -25.64
C LEU A 257 -9.07 22.36 -24.20
N CYS A 258 -7.90 21.76 -24.02
CA CYS A 258 -7.27 21.55 -22.72
C CYS A 258 -5.75 21.74 -22.81
N GLY A 259 -5.06 21.66 -21.67
CA GLY A 259 -3.62 21.87 -21.61
C GLY A 259 -3.25 23.28 -21.16
N THR A 260 -1.95 23.53 -21.06
CA THR A 260 -1.41 24.76 -20.47
C THR A 260 -1.76 26.00 -21.30
N ASP A 261 -1.62 25.90 -22.62
CA ASP A 261 -1.83 27.00 -23.56
C ASP A 261 -3.29 27.13 -24.02
N ALA A 262 -4.18 26.17 -23.66
CA ALA A 262 -5.62 26.33 -23.89
C ALA A 262 -6.23 27.54 -23.16
N SER A 263 -5.52 28.05 -22.15
CA SER A 263 -5.90 29.24 -21.38
C SER A 263 -5.51 30.57 -22.03
N ILE A 264 -4.89 30.57 -23.21
CA ILE A 264 -4.58 31.80 -23.95
C ILE A 264 -5.90 32.56 -24.23
N PRO A 265 -6.03 33.83 -23.81
CA PRO A 265 -7.18 34.68 -24.13
C PRO A 265 -7.55 34.62 -25.61
N GLU A 266 -8.85 34.57 -25.89
CA GLU A 266 -9.44 34.55 -27.24
C GLU A 266 -9.15 33.29 -28.10
N LEU A 267 -8.33 32.34 -27.64
CA LEU A 267 -8.03 31.14 -28.41
C LEU A 267 -9.27 30.29 -28.71
N VAL A 268 -10.18 30.14 -27.73
CA VAL A 268 -11.44 29.38 -27.90
C VAL A 268 -12.32 30.00 -28.99
N THR A 269 -12.52 31.32 -28.92
CA THR A 269 -13.35 32.05 -29.89
C THR A 269 -12.72 32.06 -31.27
N ALA A 270 -11.41 32.28 -31.36
CA ALA A 270 -10.69 32.27 -32.63
C ALA A 270 -10.69 30.87 -33.28
N LEU A 271 -10.58 29.81 -32.48
CA LEU A 271 -10.64 28.44 -32.99
C LEU A 271 -12.06 28.06 -33.44
N GLN A 272 -13.09 28.51 -32.71
CA GLN A 272 -14.48 28.36 -33.13
C GLN A 272 -14.73 29.02 -34.49
N ASP A 273 -14.25 30.24 -34.69
CA ASP A 273 -14.37 30.95 -35.96
C ASP A 273 -13.58 30.25 -37.08
N ALA A 274 -12.39 29.72 -36.78
CA ALA A 274 -11.54 29.03 -37.75
C ALA A 274 -12.06 27.66 -38.18
N LEU A 275 -12.65 26.89 -37.25
CA LEU A 275 -13.15 25.54 -37.53
C LEU A 275 -14.63 25.52 -37.94
N GLY A 276 -15.40 26.57 -37.63
CA GLY A 276 -16.84 26.63 -37.90
C GLY A 276 -17.67 25.67 -37.04
N VAL A 277 -17.14 25.21 -35.90
CA VAL A 277 -17.80 24.30 -34.96
C VAL A 277 -17.75 24.86 -33.55
N GLU A 278 -18.68 24.44 -32.70
CA GLU A 278 -18.67 24.81 -31.28
C GLU A 278 -17.32 24.43 -30.66
N THR A 279 -16.67 25.38 -29.99
CA THR A 279 -15.40 25.14 -29.30
C THR A 279 -15.54 25.54 -27.84
N ALA A 280 -15.06 24.70 -26.92
CA ALA A 280 -15.13 24.97 -25.49
C ALA A 280 -13.88 24.47 -24.75
N LEU A 281 -13.62 25.03 -23.57
CA LEU A 281 -12.63 24.48 -22.65
C LEU A 281 -13.15 23.16 -22.07
N LEU A 282 -12.31 22.13 -22.08
CA LEU A 282 -12.61 20.85 -21.47
C LEU A 282 -12.38 20.92 -19.97
N THR A 283 -13.46 20.93 -19.19
CA THR A 283 -13.44 20.99 -17.73
C THR A 283 -14.27 19.85 -17.15
N SER A 284 -14.00 19.45 -15.90
CA SER A 284 -14.82 18.46 -15.20
C SER A 284 -16.04 19.07 -14.50
N GLY A 285 -16.19 20.41 -14.56
CA GLY A 285 -17.33 21.15 -14.01
C GLY A 285 -17.37 21.20 -12.47
N GLN A 286 -16.27 20.85 -11.80
CA GLN A 286 -16.20 20.76 -10.34
C GLN A 286 -15.67 22.02 -9.67
N THR A 287 -15.13 22.97 -10.45
CA THR A 287 -14.53 24.19 -9.92
C THR A 287 -15.01 25.42 -10.67
N ASP A 288 -15.13 26.55 -9.96
CA ASP A 288 -15.52 27.84 -10.55
C ASP A 288 -14.46 28.40 -11.52
N ASP A 289 -13.20 27.98 -11.37
CA ASP A 289 -12.07 28.38 -12.22
C ASP A 289 -11.84 27.39 -13.37
N GLN A 290 -12.65 27.53 -14.41
CA GLN A 290 -12.58 26.71 -15.64
C GLN A 290 -11.20 26.81 -16.34
N VAL A 291 -10.54 27.96 -16.25
CA VAL A 291 -9.27 28.25 -16.94
C VAL A 291 -8.13 27.49 -16.29
N THR A 292 -8.09 27.42 -14.96
CA THR A 292 -7.08 26.58 -14.31
C THR A 292 -7.44 25.11 -14.45
N GLU A 293 -8.71 24.76 -14.36
CA GLU A 293 -9.17 23.37 -14.44
C GLU A 293 -8.77 22.69 -15.76
N CYS A 294 -8.91 23.39 -16.90
CA CYS A 294 -8.61 22.82 -18.22
C CYS A 294 -7.12 22.46 -18.40
N ARG A 295 -6.22 23.06 -17.60
CA ARG A 295 -4.77 22.75 -17.62
C ARG A 295 -4.43 21.41 -17.00
N PHE A 296 -5.31 20.88 -16.14
CA PHE A 296 -5.12 19.63 -15.40
C PHE A 296 -6.07 18.52 -15.84
N THR A 297 -6.81 18.71 -16.94
CA THR A 297 -7.82 17.75 -17.42
C THR A 297 -7.26 16.33 -17.61
N VAL A 298 -6.06 16.20 -18.18
CA VAL A 298 -5.43 14.89 -18.38
C VAL A 298 -5.07 14.23 -17.06
N LEU A 299 -4.55 15.00 -16.09
CA LEU A 299 -4.27 14.50 -14.75
C LEU A 299 -5.54 14.07 -14.01
N LYS A 300 -6.64 14.82 -14.16
CA LYS A 300 -7.96 14.41 -13.63
C LYS A 300 -8.45 13.13 -14.30
N GLY A 301 -8.22 12.97 -15.60
CA GLY A 301 -8.51 11.73 -16.33
C GLY A 301 -7.74 10.53 -15.79
N LEU A 302 -6.44 10.69 -15.53
CA LEU A 302 -5.60 9.68 -14.87
C LEU A 302 -6.14 9.34 -13.47
N GLN A 303 -6.44 10.35 -12.65
CA GLN A 303 -6.99 10.14 -11.31
C GLN A 303 -8.31 9.37 -11.35
N LYS A 304 -9.22 9.74 -12.26
CA LYS A 304 -10.49 9.05 -12.47
C LYS A 304 -10.26 7.59 -12.88
N ALA A 305 -9.42 7.34 -13.89
CA ALA A 305 -9.10 6.00 -14.35
C ALA A 305 -8.50 5.11 -13.24
N TYR A 306 -7.68 5.70 -12.37
CA TYR A 306 -7.12 5.01 -11.21
C TYR A 306 -8.21 4.61 -10.22
N HIS A 307 -9.12 5.53 -9.86
CA HIS A 307 -10.22 5.25 -8.93
C HIS A 307 -11.24 4.24 -9.49
N ASP A 308 -11.48 4.27 -10.80
CA ASP A 308 -12.37 3.33 -11.49
C ASP A 308 -11.72 1.95 -11.71
N GLY A 309 -10.42 1.80 -11.44
CA GLY A 309 -9.67 0.56 -11.66
C GLY A 309 -9.45 0.20 -13.14
N LEU A 310 -9.57 1.18 -14.04
CA LEU A 310 -9.47 1.02 -15.49
C LEU A 310 -8.12 1.47 -16.07
N LEU A 311 -7.25 2.01 -15.23
CA LEU A 311 -5.98 2.59 -15.66
C LEU A 311 -5.07 1.60 -16.39
N VAL A 312 -4.62 1.96 -17.60
CA VAL A 312 -3.55 1.25 -18.29
C VAL A 312 -2.24 1.47 -17.54
N ASN A 313 -1.53 0.37 -17.24
CA ASN A 313 -0.27 0.43 -16.54
C ASN A 313 0.84 -0.27 -17.31
N PHE A 314 1.78 0.51 -17.85
CA PHE A 314 2.97 0.00 -18.52
C PHE A 314 4.00 -0.58 -17.53
N MET A 315 3.87 -0.34 -16.23
CA MET A 315 4.72 -0.97 -15.21
C MET A 315 4.31 -2.43 -14.97
N HIS A 316 4.86 -3.36 -15.76
CA HIS A 316 4.60 -4.79 -15.58
C HIS A 316 5.13 -5.30 -14.22
N PRO A 317 4.45 -6.27 -13.56
CA PRO A 317 4.94 -6.93 -12.33
C PRO A 317 6.36 -7.52 -12.45
N ASP A 318 6.79 -7.92 -13.64
CA ASP A 318 8.13 -8.44 -13.88
C ASP A 318 9.21 -7.34 -13.84
N LEU A 319 8.87 -6.09 -14.17
CA LEU A 319 9.74 -4.92 -13.93
C LEU A 319 9.78 -4.57 -12.44
N LEU A 320 8.74 -4.94 -11.69
CA LEU A 320 8.63 -4.77 -10.24
C LEU A 320 9.30 -5.89 -9.44
N ARG A 321 9.68 -7.01 -10.07
CA ARG A 321 10.59 -7.99 -9.47
C ARG A 321 11.91 -7.28 -9.20
N ARG A 322 12.07 -6.85 -7.94
CA ARG A 322 13.36 -6.46 -7.35
C ARG A 322 14.38 -7.45 -7.88
N PHE A 323 15.44 -6.92 -8.51
CA PHE A 323 16.61 -7.63 -9.02
C PHE A 323 16.57 -9.13 -8.73
N PRO A 324 16.59 -10.05 -9.72
CA PRO A 324 16.84 -11.45 -9.41
C PRO A 324 18.08 -11.44 -8.54
N LEU A 325 17.92 -11.79 -7.26
CA LEU A 325 18.99 -11.76 -6.27
C LEU A 325 20.12 -12.52 -6.96
N ARG A 326 21.14 -11.79 -7.45
CA ARG A 326 22.30 -12.38 -8.15
C ARG A 326 22.66 -13.59 -7.29
N LYS A 327 22.83 -14.79 -7.85
CA LYS A 327 22.98 -16.04 -7.08
C LYS A 327 23.91 -15.94 -5.83
N LYS A 328 24.83 -14.96 -5.83
CA LYS A 328 25.66 -14.52 -4.70
C LYS A 328 24.92 -13.90 -3.50
N SER A 329 23.83 -13.14 -3.64
CA SER A 329 23.03 -12.62 -2.51
C SER A 329 22.04 -13.64 -1.97
N GLY A 330 21.55 -14.57 -2.81
CA GLY A 330 20.90 -15.79 -2.32
C GLY A 330 21.85 -16.59 -1.44
N MET A 331 23.10 -16.78 -1.88
CA MET A 331 24.15 -17.38 -1.06
C MET A 331 24.41 -16.60 0.23
N LEU A 332 24.36 -15.27 0.25
CA LEU A 332 24.47 -14.49 1.50
C LEU A 332 23.26 -14.68 2.43
N VAL A 333 22.05 -14.82 1.91
CA VAL A 333 20.86 -15.14 2.72
C VAL A 333 20.96 -16.57 3.23
N TYR A 334 21.41 -17.53 2.43
CA TYR A 334 21.67 -18.91 2.86
C TYR A 334 22.83 -19.01 3.83
N ILE A 335 23.90 -18.21 3.67
CA ILE A 335 25.01 -18.11 4.61
C ILE A 335 24.52 -17.44 5.89
N ALA A 336 23.71 -16.39 5.81
CA ALA A 336 23.15 -15.71 6.97
C ALA A 336 22.18 -16.62 7.72
N THR A 337 21.30 -17.35 7.03
CA THR A 337 20.42 -18.35 7.66
C THR A 337 21.18 -19.58 8.14
N ALA A 338 22.24 -20.02 7.46
CA ALA A 338 23.12 -21.08 7.93
C ALA A 338 23.96 -20.64 9.12
N LEU A 339 24.39 -19.38 9.18
CA LEU A 339 25.06 -18.78 10.35
C LEU A 339 24.07 -18.54 11.48
N LEU A 340 22.82 -18.19 11.21
CA LEU A 340 21.77 -18.06 12.23
C LEU A 340 21.36 -19.43 12.75
N ALA A 341 21.27 -20.44 11.87
CA ALA A 341 21.03 -21.82 12.24
C ALA A 341 22.22 -22.40 12.99
N ALA A 342 23.47 -22.14 12.55
CA ALA A 342 24.67 -22.52 13.27
C ALA A 342 24.82 -21.74 14.57
N PHE A 343 24.37 -20.49 14.67
CA PHE A 343 24.34 -19.72 15.90
C PHE A 343 23.24 -20.25 16.84
N VAL A 344 22.07 -20.59 16.33
CA VAL A 344 21.00 -21.23 17.10
C VAL A 344 21.45 -22.61 17.55
N VAL A 345 22.03 -23.43 16.68
CA VAL A 345 22.56 -24.76 17.00
C VAL A 345 23.75 -24.65 17.93
N THR A 346 24.71 -23.75 17.74
CA THR A 346 25.81 -23.56 18.69
C THR A 346 25.35 -22.93 19.97
N THR A 347 24.32 -22.07 20.01
CA THR A 347 23.76 -21.56 21.27
C THR A 347 22.87 -22.58 21.95
N THR A 348 22.16 -23.46 21.23
CA THR A 348 21.39 -24.57 21.80
C THR A 348 22.29 -25.73 22.18
N GLU A 349 23.36 -26.03 21.46
CA GLU A 349 24.43 -26.98 21.80
C GLU A 349 25.34 -26.42 22.88
N TYR A 350 25.61 -25.11 22.92
CA TYR A 350 26.28 -24.48 24.05
C TYR A 350 25.36 -24.46 25.26
N ARG A 351 24.05 -24.21 25.09
CA ARG A 351 23.06 -24.37 26.17
C ARG A 351 22.88 -25.84 26.56
N HIS A 352 22.94 -26.80 25.64
CA HIS A 352 22.83 -28.24 25.87
C HIS A 352 24.12 -28.81 26.46
N SER A 353 25.28 -28.31 26.06
CA SER A 353 26.61 -28.64 26.61
C SER A 353 26.77 -27.97 27.96
N ARG A 354 26.24 -26.75 28.16
CA ARG A 354 26.12 -26.12 29.47
C ARG A 354 25.07 -26.79 30.33
N LEU A 355 23.99 -27.35 29.76
CA LEU A 355 22.98 -28.16 30.44
C LEU A 355 23.49 -29.58 30.71
N ASN A 356 24.38 -30.14 29.90
CA ASN A 356 24.99 -31.46 30.08
C ASN A 356 26.20 -31.38 31.01
N LYS A 357 26.95 -30.28 30.99
CA LYS A 357 27.91 -29.92 32.02
C LYS A 357 27.16 -29.61 33.31
N ARG A 358 26.08 -28.83 33.30
CA ARG A 358 25.20 -28.65 34.46
C ARG A 358 24.53 -29.96 34.87
N ALA A 359 24.15 -30.87 33.99
CA ALA A 359 23.57 -32.18 34.34
C ALA A 359 24.63 -33.17 34.80
N GLY A 360 25.89 -33.02 34.38
CA GLY A 360 27.04 -33.77 34.85
C GLY A 360 27.54 -33.27 36.20
N ASP A 361 27.53 -31.95 36.38
CA ASP A 361 27.80 -31.25 37.63
C ASP A 361 26.62 -31.41 38.60
N GLU A 362 25.38 -31.49 38.12
CA GLU A 362 24.18 -31.85 38.87
C GLU A 362 24.13 -33.35 39.16
N LYS A 363 24.67 -34.25 38.31
CA LYS A 363 24.82 -35.68 38.67
C LYS A 363 25.89 -35.89 39.73
N LYS A 364 26.99 -35.14 39.65
CA LYS A 364 28.03 -35.09 40.69
C LYS A 364 27.54 -34.39 41.97
N ALA A 365 26.71 -33.36 41.83
CA ALA A 365 26.03 -32.69 42.94
C ALA A 365 24.86 -33.52 43.48
N LEU A 366 24.18 -34.36 42.69
CA LEU A 366 23.13 -35.30 43.11
C LEU A 366 23.70 -36.46 43.90
N ALA A 367 24.94 -36.85 43.61
CA ALA A 367 25.68 -37.80 44.44
C ALA A 367 26.05 -37.20 45.81
N SER A 368 26.32 -35.89 45.89
CA SER A 368 26.62 -35.17 47.15
C SER A 368 25.40 -34.48 47.81
N GLN A 369 24.27 -34.38 47.12
CA GLN A 369 22.98 -33.82 47.57
C GLN A 369 21.89 -34.91 47.70
N LYS A 370 22.26 -36.19 47.74
CA LYS A 370 21.40 -37.23 48.33
C LYS A 370 21.22 -37.08 49.85
N SER A 371 21.87 -36.09 50.48
CA SER A 371 21.75 -35.77 51.90
C SER A 371 20.84 -34.59 52.26
N SER A 372 20.21 -33.90 51.30
CA SER A 372 19.29 -32.80 51.67
C SER A 372 18.33 -32.41 50.54
N GLN A 373 17.11 -32.94 50.61
CA GLN A 373 15.99 -32.62 49.70
C GLN A 373 15.30 -31.28 50.04
N ALA A 374 14.60 -30.75 49.02
CA ALA A 374 13.23 -30.20 49.06
C ALA A 374 13.05 -28.68 48.88
N THR A 375 12.62 -28.30 47.67
CA THR A 375 11.29 -27.70 47.45
C THR A 375 10.86 -27.97 46.00
N SER A 376 9.60 -28.28 45.70
CA SER A 376 8.42 -28.20 46.56
C SER A 376 7.62 -29.51 46.61
N ALA A 377 7.81 -30.27 47.69
CA ALA A 377 6.92 -31.36 48.11
C ALA A 377 5.50 -30.85 48.44
N THR A 378 5.31 -29.54 48.57
CA THR A 378 4.05 -28.86 48.89
C THR A 378 2.98 -29.05 47.82
N TYR A 379 3.33 -28.83 46.55
CA TYR A 379 2.39 -28.96 45.45
C TYR A 379 1.94 -30.41 45.26
N ALA A 380 2.88 -31.35 45.32
CA ALA A 380 2.60 -32.78 45.17
C ALA A 380 1.76 -33.34 46.35
N LYS A 381 2.00 -32.89 47.58
CA LYS A 381 1.30 -33.39 48.77
C LYS A 381 -0.13 -32.84 48.89
N ASN A 382 -0.35 -31.58 48.52
CA ASN A 382 -1.70 -31.00 48.46
C ASN A 382 -2.55 -31.67 47.38
N LEU A 383 -1.96 -31.96 46.20
CA LEU A 383 -2.64 -32.61 45.09
C LEU A 383 -2.97 -34.08 45.37
N ASP A 384 -2.09 -34.79 46.10
CA ASP A 384 -2.33 -36.18 46.53
C ASP A 384 -3.42 -36.28 47.60
N LEU A 385 -3.50 -35.32 48.53
CA LEU A 385 -4.55 -35.27 49.56
C LEU A 385 -5.93 -34.96 48.95
N LEU A 386 -5.99 -34.01 48.01
CA LEU A 386 -7.22 -33.66 47.28
C LEU A 386 -7.71 -34.80 46.38
N ARG A 387 -6.79 -35.54 45.74
CA ARG A 387 -7.14 -36.76 44.96
C ARG A 387 -7.73 -37.85 45.85
N LYS A 388 -7.17 -38.09 47.03
CA LYS A 388 -7.67 -39.11 47.97
C LYS A 388 -9.07 -38.78 48.52
N LEU A 389 -9.39 -37.49 48.73
CA LEU A 389 -10.72 -37.05 49.17
C LEU A 389 -11.77 -37.09 48.03
N SER A 390 -11.36 -36.85 46.79
CA SER A 390 -12.26 -36.91 45.61
C SER A 390 -12.78 -38.32 45.30
N GLY A 391 -12.08 -39.37 45.75
CA GLY A 391 -12.43 -40.76 45.47
C GLY A 391 -13.56 -41.33 46.33
N SER A 392 -13.89 -40.70 47.47
CA SER A 392 -14.91 -41.22 48.40
C SER A 392 -16.22 -40.44 48.42
N GLN A 393 -16.26 -39.17 48.00
CA GLN A 393 -17.48 -38.35 47.98
C GLN A 393 -17.45 -37.34 46.81
N VAL A 394 -17.96 -37.77 45.65
CA VAL A 394 -17.95 -37.02 44.36
C VAL A 394 -18.58 -35.63 44.46
N MET A 395 -19.52 -35.44 45.39
CA MET A 395 -20.26 -34.19 45.58
C MET A 395 -19.37 -33.00 45.98
N PHE A 396 -18.24 -33.22 46.66
CA PHE A 396 -17.40 -32.12 47.18
C PHE A 396 -16.27 -31.68 46.24
N TYR A 397 -16.15 -32.29 45.06
CA TYR A 397 -15.11 -31.97 44.09
C TYR A 397 -15.04 -30.48 43.67
N PRO A 398 -16.17 -29.77 43.45
CA PRO A 398 -16.14 -28.34 43.11
C PRO A 398 -15.49 -27.48 44.20
N ILE A 399 -15.78 -27.76 45.47
CA ILE A 399 -15.25 -27.06 46.64
C ILE A 399 -13.73 -27.30 46.75
N PHE A 400 -13.29 -28.55 46.58
CA PHE A 400 -11.87 -28.89 46.61
C PHE A 400 -11.07 -28.23 45.49
N ARG A 401 -11.64 -28.21 44.28
CA ARG A 401 -11.02 -27.56 43.13
C ARG A 401 -10.87 -26.06 43.35
N GLU A 402 -11.90 -25.40 43.89
CA GLU A 402 -11.87 -23.97 44.15
C GLU A 402 -10.80 -23.59 45.19
N LEU A 403 -10.78 -24.29 46.34
CA LEU A 403 -9.80 -24.03 47.40
C LEU A 403 -8.37 -24.25 46.88
N ALA A 404 -8.13 -25.29 46.08
CA ALA A 404 -6.81 -25.55 45.53
C ALA A 404 -6.31 -24.45 44.58
N MET A 405 -7.20 -23.79 43.84
CA MET A 405 -6.84 -22.77 42.86
C MET A 405 -6.67 -21.38 43.47
N ASN A 406 -7.35 -21.11 44.58
CA ASN A 406 -7.45 -19.76 45.15
C ASN A 406 -6.71 -19.57 46.48
N LEU A 407 -6.11 -20.63 47.05
CA LEU A 407 -5.37 -20.53 48.31
C LEU A 407 -4.13 -19.60 48.19
N PRO A 408 -3.87 -18.73 49.18
CA PRO A 408 -2.67 -17.90 49.18
C PRO A 408 -1.37 -18.72 49.27
N ASP A 409 -0.32 -18.23 48.62
CA ASP A 409 1.01 -18.85 48.65
C ASP A 409 1.52 -19.05 50.09
N GLY A 410 1.95 -20.27 50.40
CA GLY A 410 2.49 -20.63 51.72
C GLY A 410 1.44 -21.02 52.77
N VAL A 411 0.15 -21.10 52.41
CA VAL A 411 -0.91 -21.68 53.23
C VAL A 411 -1.08 -23.17 52.89
N TYR A 412 -1.18 -24.01 53.92
CA TYR A 412 -1.35 -25.45 53.82
C TYR A 412 -2.68 -25.86 54.44
N LEU A 413 -3.46 -26.69 53.75
CA LEU A 413 -4.65 -27.32 54.35
C LEU A 413 -4.21 -28.54 55.16
N ASP A 414 -4.52 -28.57 56.45
CA ASP A 414 -4.17 -29.68 57.34
C ASP A 414 -5.28 -30.72 57.43
N SER A 415 -6.53 -30.27 57.48
CA SER A 415 -7.69 -31.15 57.60
C SER A 415 -8.93 -30.55 56.96
N PHE A 416 -9.77 -31.44 56.46
CA PHE A 416 -11.10 -31.14 55.95
C PHE A 416 -12.02 -32.24 56.46
N SER A 417 -13.03 -31.89 57.25
CA SER A 417 -14.00 -32.84 57.79
C SER A 417 -15.41 -32.36 57.55
N TYR A 418 -16.21 -33.23 56.95
CA TYR A 418 -17.62 -33.00 56.69
C TYR A 418 -18.46 -33.61 57.81
N SER A 419 -19.46 -32.87 58.29
CA SER A 419 -20.46 -33.39 59.20
C SER A 419 -21.86 -32.92 58.80
N SER A 420 -22.78 -33.88 58.68
CA SER A 420 -24.20 -33.62 58.46
C SER A 420 -24.92 -33.92 59.78
N LYS A 421 -25.49 -32.88 60.40
CA LYS A 421 -26.23 -33.00 61.66
C LYS A 421 -27.42 -32.05 61.61
N ASP A 422 -28.60 -32.54 61.99
CA ASP A 422 -29.82 -31.74 62.10
C ASP A 422 -30.15 -30.91 60.84
N SER A 423 -30.13 -31.55 59.66
CA SER A 423 -30.49 -30.95 58.36
C SER A 423 -29.62 -29.76 57.91
N ARG A 424 -28.42 -29.61 58.49
CA ARG A 424 -27.37 -28.73 57.96
C ARG A 424 -26.09 -29.51 57.68
N ASP A 425 -25.58 -29.28 56.49
CA ASP A 425 -24.32 -29.84 56.03
C ASP A 425 -23.22 -28.83 56.32
N THR A 426 -22.24 -29.25 57.12
CA THR A 426 -21.14 -28.38 57.57
C THR A 426 -19.79 -28.99 57.20
N ILE A 427 -18.85 -28.12 56.84
CA ILE A 427 -17.46 -28.47 56.56
C ILE A 427 -16.57 -27.69 57.53
N ASP A 428 -15.74 -28.43 58.27
CA ASP A 428 -14.65 -27.90 59.05
C ASP A 428 -13.34 -27.96 58.27
N ILE A 429 -12.69 -26.82 58.08
CA ILE A 429 -11.46 -26.65 57.31
C ILE A 429 -10.37 -26.12 58.23
N SER A 430 -9.25 -26.82 58.34
CA SER A 430 -8.06 -26.36 59.07
C SER A 430 -6.96 -26.01 58.09
N ALA A 431 -6.42 -24.80 58.20
CA ALA A 431 -5.32 -24.32 57.38
C ALA A 431 -4.18 -23.79 58.25
N THR A 432 -2.94 -24.18 57.97
CA THR A 432 -1.74 -23.71 58.66
C THR A 432 -0.82 -22.94 57.73
N PHE A 433 -0.28 -21.83 58.21
CA PHE A 433 0.76 -21.06 57.52
C PHE A 433 1.84 -20.58 58.49
N LYS A 434 3.02 -20.26 57.95
CA LYS A 434 4.15 -19.77 58.75
C LYS A 434 3.91 -18.33 59.19
N GLN A 435 4.09 -18.05 60.48
CA GLN A 435 3.95 -16.69 61.01
C GLN A 435 5.12 -15.82 60.53
N SER A 436 4.82 -14.72 59.84
CA SER A 436 5.80 -13.83 59.20
C SER A 436 5.59 -12.37 59.61
N GLY A 437 6.00 -12.02 60.84
CA GLY A 437 5.73 -10.69 61.43
C GLY A 437 4.23 -10.38 61.56
N ASP A 438 3.86 -9.36 62.32
CA ASP A 438 2.43 -9.11 62.60
C ASP A 438 1.66 -8.68 61.34
N LEU A 439 2.24 -7.78 60.53
CA LEU A 439 1.62 -7.27 59.31
C LEU A 439 1.45 -8.34 58.22
N GLY A 440 2.44 -9.24 58.07
CA GLY A 440 2.41 -10.32 57.08
C GLY A 440 1.44 -11.43 57.46
N THR A 441 1.32 -11.70 58.76
CA THR A 441 0.36 -12.66 59.31
C THR A 441 -1.07 -12.17 59.11
N GLN A 442 -1.35 -10.90 59.42
CA GLN A 442 -2.68 -10.30 59.24
C GLN A 442 -3.09 -10.30 57.76
N LYS A 443 -2.18 -9.93 56.84
CA LYS A 443 -2.45 -9.94 55.39
C LYS A 443 -2.78 -11.33 54.85
N THR A 444 -2.07 -12.37 55.31
CA THR A 444 -2.33 -13.76 54.90
C THR A 444 -3.66 -14.25 55.46
N LEU A 445 -3.99 -13.92 56.71
CA LEU A 445 -5.27 -14.24 57.32
C LEU A 445 -6.44 -13.59 56.57
N THR A 446 -6.36 -12.29 56.27
CA THR A 446 -7.40 -11.57 55.52
C THR A 446 -7.63 -12.19 54.15
N ARG A 447 -6.56 -12.53 53.41
CA ARG A 447 -6.69 -13.18 52.10
C ARG A 447 -7.30 -14.57 52.20
N LEU A 448 -6.95 -15.33 53.23
CA LEU A 448 -7.54 -16.63 53.47
C LEU A 448 -9.04 -16.51 53.77
N MET A 449 -9.45 -15.54 54.59
CA MET A 449 -10.87 -15.25 54.86
C MET A 449 -11.60 -14.83 53.59
N GLU A 450 -11.02 -13.95 52.76
CA GLU A 450 -11.63 -13.53 51.49
C GLU A 450 -11.88 -14.69 50.52
N VAL A 451 -10.99 -15.70 50.50
CA VAL A 451 -11.18 -16.90 49.67
C VAL A 451 -12.35 -17.74 50.17
N MET A 452 -12.51 -17.85 51.49
CA MET A 452 -13.64 -18.57 52.09
C MET A 452 -14.97 -17.84 51.87
N ASP A 453 -14.99 -16.52 52.06
CA ASP A 453 -16.22 -15.71 51.95
C ASP A 453 -16.69 -15.53 50.50
N ARG A 454 -15.78 -15.63 49.51
CA ARG A 454 -16.12 -15.51 48.08
C ARG A 454 -16.50 -16.84 47.43
N SER A 455 -16.41 -17.96 48.15
CA SER A 455 -16.78 -19.26 47.59
C SER A 455 -18.29 -19.32 47.36
N PRO A 456 -18.76 -19.66 46.14
CA PRO A 456 -20.19 -19.82 45.87
C PRO A 456 -20.79 -21.08 46.51
N TYR A 457 -19.96 -21.96 47.08
CA TYR A 457 -20.37 -23.25 47.63
C TYR A 457 -20.35 -23.30 49.16
N LEU A 458 -19.72 -22.31 49.82
CA LEU A 458 -19.54 -22.26 51.26
C LEU A 458 -20.13 -20.96 51.82
N ASN A 459 -20.92 -21.07 52.87
CA ASN A 459 -21.39 -19.91 53.63
C ASN A 459 -20.78 -19.92 55.03
N ASN A 460 -19.98 -18.91 55.32
CA ASN A 460 -19.26 -18.83 56.58
C ASN A 460 -20.12 -18.11 57.64
N HIS A 461 -20.74 -18.86 58.55
CA HIS A 461 -21.63 -18.30 59.58
C HIS A 461 -20.95 -18.04 60.93
N ARG A 462 -19.65 -18.34 61.09
CA ARG A 462 -18.93 -18.21 62.36
C ARG A 462 -17.56 -17.56 62.20
N GLU A 463 -17.12 -16.83 63.23
CA GLU A 463 -15.76 -16.31 63.28
C GLU A 463 -14.73 -17.46 63.31
N PRO A 464 -13.67 -17.39 62.49
CA PRO A 464 -12.67 -18.46 62.42
C PRO A 464 -11.90 -18.55 63.74
N SER A 465 -11.69 -19.77 64.22
CA SER A 465 -10.86 -19.98 65.42
C SER A 465 -9.39 -20.02 65.04
N VAL A 466 -8.60 -19.17 65.68
CA VAL A 466 -7.18 -18.99 65.41
C VAL A 466 -6.37 -19.57 66.57
N ILE A 467 -5.52 -20.55 66.26
CA ILE A 467 -4.63 -21.17 67.24
C ILE A 467 -3.19 -21.01 66.76
N SER A 468 -2.38 -20.27 67.52
CA SER A 468 -0.93 -20.16 67.28
C SER A 468 -0.24 -21.39 67.85
N THR A 469 0.37 -22.21 66.99
CA THR A 469 1.04 -23.45 67.40
C THR A 469 2.54 -23.33 67.16
N THR A 470 3.35 -23.45 68.21
CA THR A 470 4.81 -23.48 68.06
C THR A 470 5.28 -24.93 68.00
N LYS A 471 5.70 -25.40 66.82
CA LYS A 471 6.36 -26.70 66.65
C LYS A 471 7.75 -26.50 66.06
N GLU A 472 8.74 -27.16 66.66
CA GLU A 472 10.10 -27.33 66.11
C GLU A 472 10.76 -26.02 65.62
N LEU A 473 10.84 -25.01 66.52
CA LEU A 473 11.52 -23.72 66.27
C LEU A 473 10.94 -22.86 65.13
N LYS A 474 9.78 -23.21 64.56
CA LYS A 474 9.06 -22.39 63.57
C LYS A 474 7.68 -22.03 64.12
N LYS A 475 7.39 -20.74 64.29
CA LYS A 475 6.05 -20.26 64.67
C LYS A 475 5.09 -20.46 63.49
N ALA A 476 4.04 -21.23 63.69
CA ALA A 476 2.99 -21.48 62.69
C ALA A 476 1.63 -21.11 63.27
N MET A 477 0.76 -20.58 62.42
CA MET A 477 -0.60 -20.19 62.78
C MET A 477 -1.56 -21.13 62.08
N THR A 478 -2.43 -21.78 62.86
CA THR A 478 -3.47 -22.67 62.36
C THR A 478 -4.81 -21.95 62.51
N VAL A 479 -5.56 -21.85 61.42
CA VAL A 479 -6.87 -21.21 61.36
C VAL A 479 -7.89 -22.26 60.99
N LYS A 480 -8.95 -22.37 61.78
CA LYS A 480 -10.05 -23.29 61.54
C LYS A 480 -11.31 -22.53 61.17
N PHE A 481 -11.89 -22.91 60.04
CA PHE A 481 -13.15 -22.41 59.51
C PHE A 481 -14.20 -23.50 59.65
N THR A 482 -15.43 -23.12 60.02
CA THR A 482 -16.60 -23.99 59.99
C THR A 482 -17.62 -23.32 59.08
N CYS A 483 -17.86 -23.91 57.91
CA CYS A 483 -18.72 -23.34 56.88
C CYS A 483 -19.95 -24.24 56.65
N GLU A 484 -21.12 -23.64 56.42
CA GLU A 484 -22.30 -24.36 55.93
C GLU A 484 -22.19 -24.55 54.42
N VAL A 485 -22.59 -25.71 53.91
CA VAL A 485 -22.53 -26.04 52.48
C VAL A 485 -23.84 -25.65 51.81
N HIS A 486 -23.78 -24.87 50.73
CA HIS A 486 -24.95 -24.64 49.91
C HIS A 486 -25.36 -25.93 49.17
N PRO A 487 -26.66 -26.23 49.03
CA PRO A 487 -27.11 -27.41 48.30
C PRO A 487 -26.55 -27.37 46.88
N LEU A 488 -25.71 -28.35 46.56
CA LEU A 488 -25.07 -28.49 45.26
C LEU A 488 -26.14 -28.99 44.27
N ASP A 489 -26.52 -28.15 43.32
CA ASP A 489 -27.49 -28.48 42.27
C ASP A 489 -26.89 -29.54 41.33
N THR A 490 -27.16 -30.82 41.55
CA THR A 490 -26.56 -31.94 40.81
C THR A 490 -27.17 -32.21 39.44
N ALA A 491 -27.99 -31.28 38.89
CA ALA A 491 -28.74 -31.50 37.66
C ALA A 491 -28.14 -30.85 36.39
N LYS A 492 -26.86 -30.46 36.38
CA LYS A 492 -26.19 -29.91 35.19
C LYS A 492 -24.90 -30.61 34.82
#